data_AF-A0A518RFN7-F1
#
_entry.id   AF-A0A518RFN7-F1
#
_cell.length_a   1.000
_cell.length_b   1.000
_cell.length_c   1.000
_cell.angle_alpha   90.00
_cell.angle_beta   90.00
_cell.angle_gamma   90.00
#
_symmetry.space_group_name_H-M   'P 1'
#
loop_
_entity.id
_entity.type
_entity.pdbx_description
1 polymer ?
#
loop_
_entity_poly.entity_id
_entity_poly.type
_entity_poly.pdbx_seq_one_letter_code
_entity_poly.pdbx_strand_id
1 'polypeptide(L)'
;MSGSKQLPAPGSVSPTIDLRERLRLFDLSEADLALTRKLWLAIEPEAAAISAAHWEQWRRFYGDQKSFAQHDHDRMIELGIAYLRNRYTNLSGLDWVQSAERTVAAAYAQGVSLTAILSMTDAGGRVTLQILNRRMDAGSTELAEMVDLLFRLRSFECEVYTALYSAYFEHNARSERDRLASQFRDSIGTTVERASNEGESLRAQASHTSHAARGMLGKASEVAAAAEQSAVAMREAAHTAAGLIRAIEDARTEVEVAADVATRASAQAGEAVAMSEMLSDHAKSIESILSLIRDIAGQTNLLALNATIEAARAGDAGRGFAVVAQEVKSLANQTARATDDIAAKIAAIQSATRGTVETNASIRNTVQEVQASANRIRGAMEVQAQTVTAITAAVDETALAADSMSATIGAIREDTESVASDIERVGQGFAVLDQELGVLKNSAGEFVAKVAA
;
A
#
# COMPACT_ATOMS: atom_id res chain seq x y z
N MET A 1 -4.10 -21.93 46.28
CA MET A 1 -5.33 -21.13 46.50
C MET A 1 -6.47 -22.12 46.67
N SER A 2 -7.03 -22.24 47.88
CA SER A 2 -8.15 -23.14 48.13
C SER A 2 -9.40 -22.55 47.47
N GLY A 3 -9.76 -23.03 46.29
CA GLY A 3 -11.04 -22.71 45.68
C GLY A 3 -12.14 -23.04 46.67
N SER A 4 -13.03 -22.09 46.95
CA SER A 4 -14.17 -22.31 47.85
C SER A 4 -15.01 -23.43 47.26
N LYS A 5 -14.98 -24.62 47.87
CA LYS A 5 -15.82 -25.75 47.47
C LYS A 5 -17.27 -25.29 47.50
N GLN A 6 -17.99 -25.48 46.40
CA GLN A 6 -19.42 -25.22 46.36
C GLN A 6 -20.08 -26.43 47.02
N LEU A 7 -20.46 -26.29 48.28
CA LEU A 7 -21.03 -27.36 49.09
C LEU A 7 -22.55 -27.35 48.98
N PRO A 8 -23.22 -28.52 49.09
CA PRO A 8 -24.66 -28.59 49.29
C PRO A 8 -25.13 -27.70 50.45
N ALA A 9 -26.37 -27.22 50.37
CA ALA A 9 -26.97 -26.47 51.47
C ALA A 9 -26.97 -27.34 52.75
N PRO A 10 -26.66 -26.79 53.94
CA PRO A 10 -26.66 -27.55 55.18
C PRO A 10 -28.00 -28.26 55.41
N GLY A 11 -27.98 -29.58 55.62
CA GLY A 11 -29.20 -30.36 55.88
C GLY A 11 -29.94 -30.82 54.62
N SER A 12 -29.41 -30.54 53.43
CA SER A 12 -30.03 -30.91 52.15
C SER A 12 -29.76 -32.35 51.73
N VAL A 13 -28.72 -33.00 52.28
CA VAL A 13 -28.33 -34.37 51.90
C VAL A 13 -28.96 -35.41 52.82
N SER A 14 -29.11 -35.12 54.12
CA SER A 14 -29.74 -36.06 55.06
C SER A 14 -31.14 -36.53 54.65
N PRO A 15 -32.03 -35.73 54.04
CA PRO A 15 -33.34 -36.21 53.58
C PRO A 15 -33.26 -37.17 52.39
N THR A 16 -32.14 -37.21 51.66
CA THR A 16 -31.94 -38.13 50.54
C THR A 16 -31.45 -39.51 50.99
N ILE A 17 -31.12 -39.67 52.27
CA ILE A 17 -30.73 -40.95 52.85
C ILE A 17 -31.98 -41.77 53.14
N ASP A 18 -32.24 -42.81 52.35
CA ASP A 18 -33.31 -43.77 52.64
C ASP A 18 -32.93 -44.63 53.85
N LEU A 19 -33.36 -44.18 55.04
CA LEU A 19 -33.14 -44.89 56.28
C LEU A 19 -33.97 -46.18 56.36
N ARG A 20 -35.16 -46.21 55.76
CA ARG A 20 -36.05 -47.38 55.84
C ARG A 20 -35.43 -48.56 55.09
N GLU A 21 -34.92 -48.32 53.89
CA GLU A 21 -34.22 -49.34 53.11
C GLU A 21 -32.96 -49.82 53.83
N ARG A 22 -32.14 -48.90 54.34
CA ARG A 22 -30.91 -49.24 55.04
C ARG A 22 -31.17 -50.03 56.32
N LEU A 23 -32.14 -49.62 57.14
CA LEU A 23 -32.52 -50.38 58.35
C LEU A 23 -32.90 -51.83 57.99
N ARG A 24 -33.63 -52.04 56.88
CA ARG A 24 -33.93 -53.38 56.37
C ARG A 24 -32.69 -54.14 55.90
N LEU A 25 -31.77 -53.50 55.18
CA LEU A 25 -30.55 -54.13 54.66
C LEU A 25 -29.57 -54.53 55.76
N PHE A 26 -29.53 -53.79 56.87
CA PHE A 26 -28.70 -54.09 58.04
C PHE A 26 -29.42 -54.97 59.09
N ASP A 27 -30.58 -55.54 58.72
CA ASP A 27 -31.39 -56.42 59.57
C ASP A 27 -31.80 -55.78 60.91
N LEU A 28 -32.09 -54.47 60.92
CA LEU A 28 -32.50 -53.72 62.11
C LEU A 28 -34.03 -53.68 62.19
N SER A 29 -34.61 -54.67 62.85
CA SER A 29 -36.05 -54.82 63.04
C SER A 29 -36.63 -53.88 64.12
N GLU A 30 -37.97 -53.81 64.24
CA GLU A 30 -38.64 -53.10 65.35
C GLU A 30 -38.22 -53.62 66.74
N ALA A 31 -37.90 -54.92 66.85
CA ALA A 31 -37.37 -55.50 68.07
C ALA A 31 -35.95 -54.98 68.38
N ASP A 32 -35.11 -54.84 67.34
CA ASP A 32 -33.78 -54.25 67.46
C ASP A 32 -33.87 -52.76 67.85
N LEU A 33 -34.86 -52.00 67.35
CA LEU A 33 -35.10 -50.61 67.75
C LEU A 33 -35.48 -50.47 69.23
N ALA A 34 -36.16 -51.45 69.81
CA ALA A 34 -36.38 -51.49 71.26
C ALA A 34 -35.08 -51.81 72.01
N LEU A 35 -34.27 -52.71 71.46
CA LEU A 35 -32.97 -53.08 72.02
C LEU A 35 -31.94 -51.93 71.92
N THR A 36 -31.99 -51.06 70.90
CA THR A 36 -31.13 -49.86 70.82
C THR A 36 -31.42 -48.87 71.95
N ARG A 37 -32.70 -48.73 72.35
CA ARG A 37 -33.07 -47.91 73.53
C ARG A 37 -32.56 -48.51 74.82
N LYS A 38 -32.58 -49.84 74.95
CA LYS A 38 -32.01 -50.55 76.11
C LYS A 38 -30.48 -50.39 76.16
N LEU A 39 -29.83 -50.48 74.99
CA LEU A 39 -28.41 -50.23 74.81
C LEU A 39 -28.05 -48.79 75.20
N TRP A 40 -28.88 -47.79 74.85
CA TRP A 40 -28.70 -46.40 75.32
C TRP A 40 -28.68 -46.31 76.84
N LEU A 41 -29.66 -46.89 77.54
CA LEU A 41 -29.72 -46.83 79.00
C LEU A 41 -28.48 -47.44 79.66
N ALA A 42 -27.89 -48.48 79.04
CA ALA A 42 -26.66 -49.09 79.53
C ALA A 42 -25.44 -48.15 79.40
N ILE A 43 -25.38 -47.33 78.35
CA ILE A 43 -24.20 -46.50 78.05
C ILE A 43 -24.36 -45.01 78.39
N GLU A 44 -25.59 -44.52 78.59
CA GLU A 44 -25.92 -43.10 78.82
C GLU A 44 -25.09 -42.45 79.93
N PRO A 45 -24.88 -43.07 81.11
CA PRO A 45 -24.11 -42.45 82.17
C PRO A 45 -22.63 -42.22 81.83
N GLU A 46 -22.13 -42.88 80.78
CA GLU A 46 -20.75 -42.77 80.28
C GLU A 46 -20.70 -42.26 78.83
N ALA A 47 -21.79 -41.69 78.30
CA ALA A 47 -21.87 -41.19 76.93
C ALA A 47 -20.84 -40.09 76.62
N ALA A 48 -20.45 -39.30 77.64
CA ALA A 48 -19.37 -38.32 77.52
C ALA A 48 -18.03 -38.98 77.19
N ALA A 49 -17.73 -40.16 77.75
CA ALA A 49 -16.48 -40.89 77.46
C ALA A 49 -16.46 -41.43 76.03
N ILE A 50 -17.61 -41.89 75.51
CA ILE A 50 -17.76 -42.32 74.11
C ILE A 50 -17.50 -41.15 73.15
N SER A 51 -18.12 -40.00 73.42
CA SER A 51 -17.94 -38.78 72.64
C SER A 51 -16.51 -38.22 72.74
N ALA A 52 -15.90 -38.26 73.93
CA ALA A 52 -14.51 -37.84 74.14
C ALA A 52 -13.53 -38.72 73.34
N ALA A 53 -13.71 -40.04 73.33
CA ALA A 53 -12.84 -40.96 72.58
C ALA A 53 -12.89 -40.73 71.07
N HIS A 54 -14.05 -40.35 70.53
CA HIS A 54 -14.21 -39.94 69.13
C HIS A 54 -13.30 -38.73 68.79
N TRP A 55 -13.33 -37.69 69.63
CA TRP A 55 -12.51 -36.49 69.43
C TRP A 55 -11.03 -36.68 69.80
N GLU A 56 -10.73 -37.55 70.76
CA GLU A 56 -9.35 -37.89 71.12
C GLU A 56 -8.66 -38.66 70.00
N GLN A 57 -9.38 -39.57 69.32
CA GLN A 57 -8.88 -40.25 68.13
C GLN A 57 -8.50 -39.25 67.03
N TRP A 58 -9.31 -38.21 66.83
CA TRP A 58 -8.96 -37.11 65.92
C TRP A 58 -7.70 -36.39 66.34
N ARG A 59 -7.63 -35.93 67.61
CA ARG A 59 -6.45 -35.24 68.14
C ARG A 59 -5.18 -36.07 68.05
N ARG A 60 -5.28 -37.39 68.28
CA ARG A 60 -4.15 -38.32 68.27
C ARG A 60 -3.49 -38.45 66.90
N PHE A 61 -4.28 -38.51 65.83
CA PHE A 61 -3.78 -38.79 64.48
C PHE A 61 -3.78 -37.57 63.54
N TYR A 62 -4.56 -36.54 63.88
CA TYR A 62 -4.81 -35.37 63.04
C TYR A 62 -4.75 -34.05 63.82
N GLY A 63 -4.19 -34.05 65.05
CA GLY A 63 -4.12 -32.87 65.92
C GLY A 63 -3.33 -31.69 65.35
N ASP A 64 -2.38 -31.95 64.45
CA ASP A 64 -1.60 -30.91 63.75
C ASP A 64 -2.30 -30.40 62.47
N GLN A 65 -3.43 -30.99 62.06
CA GLN A 65 -4.23 -30.55 60.92
C GLN A 65 -5.26 -29.49 61.36
N LYS A 66 -5.72 -28.65 60.42
CA LYS A 66 -6.78 -27.66 60.68
C LYS A 66 -8.02 -28.38 61.24
N SER A 67 -8.33 -28.14 62.51
CA SER A 67 -9.53 -28.72 63.14
C SER A 67 -10.78 -28.29 62.37
N PHE A 68 -11.59 -29.26 61.94
CA PHE A 68 -12.91 -28.99 61.35
C PHE A 68 -14.02 -28.85 62.40
N ALA A 69 -13.68 -29.05 63.68
CA ALA A 69 -14.58 -28.77 64.80
C ALA A 69 -14.72 -27.26 64.98
N GLN A 70 -15.94 -26.76 64.86
CA GLN A 70 -16.24 -25.33 65.01
C GLN A 70 -16.38 -24.86 66.47
N HIS A 71 -16.48 -25.79 67.41
CA HIS A 71 -16.70 -25.49 68.83
C HIS A 71 -15.52 -25.97 69.68
N ASP A 72 -15.45 -25.48 70.92
CA ASP A 72 -14.52 -25.98 71.93
C ASP A 72 -14.76 -27.46 72.25
N HIS A 73 -13.79 -28.08 72.91
CA HIS A 73 -13.79 -29.51 73.18
C HIS A 73 -15.04 -29.97 73.95
N ASP A 74 -15.47 -29.19 74.95
CA ASP A 74 -16.60 -29.52 75.82
C ASP A 74 -17.91 -29.48 75.03
N ARG A 75 -18.09 -28.47 74.19
CA ARG A 75 -19.26 -28.34 73.32
C ARG A 75 -19.30 -29.43 72.25
N MET A 76 -18.15 -29.86 71.72
CA MET A 76 -18.09 -31.00 70.81
C MET A 76 -18.45 -32.32 71.49
N ILE A 77 -18.10 -32.48 72.78
CA ILE A 77 -18.53 -33.62 73.59
C ILE A 77 -20.06 -33.59 73.75
N GLU A 78 -20.65 -32.46 74.13
CA GLU A 78 -22.11 -32.30 74.28
C GLU A 78 -22.88 -32.61 72.99
N LEU A 79 -22.41 -32.08 71.85
CA LEU A 79 -23.00 -32.35 70.54
C LEU A 79 -22.90 -33.84 70.18
N GLY A 80 -21.78 -34.49 70.51
CA GLY A 80 -21.63 -35.93 70.35
C GLY A 80 -22.56 -36.74 71.26
N ILE A 81 -22.82 -36.30 72.49
CA ILE A 81 -23.82 -36.94 73.37
C ILE A 81 -25.22 -36.82 72.76
N ALA A 82 -25.60 -35.64 72.26
CA ALA A 82 -26.88 -35.44 71.59
C ALA A 82 -27.02 -36.31 70.32
N TYR A 83 -25.95 -36.43 69.54
CA TYR A 83 -25.87 -37.34 68.40
C TYR A 83 -26.10 -38.79 68.81
N LEU A 84 -25.36 -39.27 69.82
CA LEU A 84 -25.47 -40.64 70.33
C LEU A 84 -26.90 -40.90 70.83
N ARG A 85 -27.45 -40.01 71.66
CA ARG A 85 -28.83 -40.12 72.15
C ARG A 85 -29.80 -40.31 71.00
N ASN A 86 -29.84 -39.37 70.05
CA ASN A 86 -30.79 -39.43 68.94
C ASN A 86 -30.63 -40.69 68.10
N ARG A 87 -29.39 -41.15 67.88
CA ARG A 87 -29.12 -42.39 67.16
C ARG A 87 -29.69 -43.61 67.88
N TYR A 88 -29.45 -43.76 69.18
CA TYR A 88 -29.92 -44.95 69.91
C TYR A 88 -31.43 -44.89 70.24
N THR A 89 -31.99 -43.70 70.47
CA THR A 89 -33.39 -43.54 70.87
C THR A 89 -34.36 -43.33 69.70
N ASN A 90 -33.88 -42.80 68.57
CA ASN A 90 -34.67 -42.48 67.38
C ASN A 90 -33.90 -42.84 66.10
N LEU A 91 -33.52 -44.10 65.96
CA LEU A 91 -32.66 -44.56 64.86
C LEU A 91 -33.30 -44.36 63.46
N SER A 92 -34.62 -44.43 63.36
CA SER A 92 -35.37 -44.19 62.13
C SER A 92 -35.60 -42.70 61.82
N GLY A 93 -35.26 -41.81 62.75
CA GLY A 93 -35.39 -40.36 62.59
C GLY A 93 -34.17 -39.71 61.93
N LEU A 94 -34.38 -38.53 61.33
CA LEU A 94 -33.32 -37.80 60.62
C LEU A 94 -32.38 -36.98 61.51
N ASP A 95 -32.72 -36.74 62.79
CA ASP A 95 -31.97 -35.80 63.65
C ASP A 95 -30.49 -36.19 63.83
N TRP A 96 -30.22 -37.49 63.97
CA TRP A 96 -28.85 -38.01 64.07
C TRP A 96 -28.14 -37.98 62.71
N VAL A 97 -28.87 -38.23 61.61
CA VAL A 97 -28.33 -38.13 60.23
C VAL A 97 -27.97 -36.69 59.88
N GLN A 98 -28.80 -35.70 60.24
CA GLN A 98 -28.50 -34.28 60.09
C GLN A 98 -27.25 -33.88 60.90
N SER A 99 -27.07 -34.47 62.08
CA SER A 99 -25.88 -34.24 62.90
C SER A 99 -24.63 -34.89 62.30
N ALA A 100 -24.76 -36.07 61.71
CA ALA A 100 -23.71 -36.70 60.91
C ALA A 100 -23.39 -35.86 59.65
N GLU A 101 -24.41 -35.34 58.94
CA GLU A 101 -24.24 -34.48 57.77
C GLU A 101 -23.46 -33.22 58.11
N ARG A 102 -23.76 -32.53 59.22
CA ARG A 102 -22.98 -31.37 59.67
C ARG A 102 -21.51 -31.69 59.89
N THR A 103 -21.24 -32.86 60.48
CA THR A 103 -19.87 -33.35 60.71
C THR A 103 -19.16 -33.63 59.38
N VAL A 104 -19.82 -34.34 58.46
CA VAL A 104 -19.33 -34.61 57.10
C VAL A 104 -19.09 -33.33 56.33
N ALA A 105 -20.03 -32.38 56.35
CA ALA A 105 -19.93 -31.11 55.65
C ALA A 105 -18.73 -30.29 56.12
N ALA A 106 -18.55 -30.16 57.44
CA ALA A 106 -17.43 -29.44 58.03
C ALA A 106 -16.09 -30.14 57.73
N ALA A 107 -16.03 -31.46 57.88
CA ALA A 107 -14.87 -32.27 57.57
C ALA A 107 -14.49 -32.16 56.07
N TYR A 108 -15.45 -32.32 55.17
CA TYR A 108 -15.24 -32.23 53.73
C TYR A 108 -14.78 -30.83 53.30
N ALA A 109 -15.34 -29.76 53.89
CA ALA A 109 -14.92 -28.38 53.65
C ALA A 109 -13.43 -28.16 53.97
N GLN A 110 -12.91 -28.82 55.02
CA GLN A 110 -11.51 -28.74 55.43
C GLN A 110 -10.60 -29.79 54.78
N GLY A 111 -11.13 -30.64 53.89
CA GLY A 111 -10.35 -31.67 53.20
C GLY A 111 -10.04 -32.90 54.06
N VAL A 112 -10.81 -33.11 55.13
CA VAL A 112 -10.71 -34.29 55.99
C VAL A 112 -11.30 -35.50 55.26
N SER A 113 -10.59 -36.62 55.27
CA SER A 113 -11.01 -37.83 54.57
C SER A 113 -12.13 -38.58 55.31
N LEU A 114 -12.97 -39.30 54.55
CA LEU A 114 -13.96 -40.23 55.12
C LEU A 114 -13.32 -41.22 56.10
N THR A 115 -12.14 -41.75 55.77
CA THR A 115 -11.39 -42.66 56.65
C THR A 115 -11.09 -42.05 58.02
N ALA A 116 -10.77 -40.75 58.07
CA ALA A 116 -10.50 -40.08 59.33
C ALA A 116 -11.76 -40.00 60.20
N ILE A 117 -12.90 -39.60 59.60
CA ILE A 117 -14.21 -39.58 60.28
C ILE A 117 -14.58 -40.99 60.80
N LEU A 118 -14.47 -42.01 59.94
CA LEU A 118 -14.78 -43.38 60.32
C LEU A 118 -13.89 -43.88 61.47
N SER A 119 -12.60 -43.51 61.48
CA SER A 119 -11.70 -43.85 62.58
C SER A 119 -12.15 -43.27 63.92
N MET A 120 -12.67 -42.03 63.92
CA MET A 120 -13.21 -41.38 65.11
C MET A 120 -14.46 -42.10 65.61
N THR A 121 -15.37 -42.47 64.70
CA THR A 121 -16.56 -43.25 65.07
C THR A 121 -16.20 -44.63 65.62
N ASP A 122 -15.14 -45.26 65.11
CA ASP A 122 -14.63 -46.55 65.61
C ASP A 122 -14.07 -46.44 67.04
N ALA A 123 -13.34 -45.36 67.34
CA ALA A 123 -12.85 -45.10 68.69
C ALA A 123 -13.98 -44.97 69.72
N GLY A 124 -15.06 -44.27 69.37
CA GLY A 124 -16.28 -44.24 70.19
C GLY A 124 -16.88 -45.63 70.36
N GLY A 125 -17.00 -46.41 69.27
CA GLY A 125 -17.51 -47.78 69.30
C GLY A 125 -16.73 -48.72 70.24
N ARG A 126 -15.38 -48.61 70.27
CA ARG A 126 -14.55 -49.39 71.20
C ARG A 126 -14.87 -49.09 72.66
N VAL A 127 -15.09 -47.81 73.00
CA VAL A 127 -15.48 -47.41 74.36
C VAL A 127 -16.88 -47.90 74.70
N THR A 128 -17.83 -47.86 73.76
CA THR A 128 -19.17 -48.44 73.93
C THR A 128 -19.10 -49.92 74.30
N LEU A 129 -18.29 -50.71 73.58
CA LEU A 129 -18.10 -52.13 73.86
C LEU A 129 -17.47 -52.38 75.25
N GLN A 130 -16.49 -51.57 75.64
CA GLN A 130 -15.87 -51.64 76.98
C GLN A 130 -16.86 -51.31 78.10
N ILE A 131 -17.81 -50.39 77.88
CA ILE A 131 -18.87 -50.09 78.85
C ILE A 131 -19.81 -51.29 79.00
N LEU A 132 -20.24 -51.90 77.89
CA LEU A 132 -21.10 -53.08 77.91
C LEU A 132 -20.47 -54.26 78.66
N ASN A 133 -19.20 -54.59 78.33
CA ASN A 133 -18.47 -55.67 78.99
C ASN A 133 -18.29 -55.45 80.51
N ARG A 134 -18.30 -54.20 80.99
CA ARG A 134 -18.20 -53.88 82.42
C ARG A 134 -19.54 -53.93 83.15
N ARG A 135 -20.64 -53.63 82.46
CA ARG A 135 -21.97 -53.47 83.06
C ARG A 135 -22.83 -54.73 83.00
N MET A 136 -22.45 -55.70 82.18
CA MET A 136 -23.22 -56.92 81.93
C MET A 136 -22.40 -58.15 82.29
N ASP A 137 -23.09 -59.22 82.72
CA ASP A 137 -22.44 -60.45 83.12
C ASP A 137 -21.76 -61.13 81.94
N ALA A 138 -20.50 -61.54 82.16
CA ALA A 138 -19.70 -62.24 81.17
C ALA A 138 -20.38 -63.56 80.77
N GLY A 139 -20.66 -63.72 79.47
CA GLY A 139 -21.32 -64.91 78.93
C GLY A 139 -22.85 -64.89 78.97
N SER A 140 -23.48 -63.77 79.38
CA SER A 140 -24.93 -63.61 79.28
C SER A 140 -25.40 -63.53 77.82
N THR A 141 -26.56 -64.13 77.53
CA THR A 141 -27.23 -64.01 76.23
C THR A 141 -27.51 -62.54 75.89
N GLU A 142 -27.82 -61.73 76.90
CA GLU A 142 -28.10 -60.31 76.76
C GLU A 142 -26.87 -59.51 76.28
N LEU A 143 -25.67 -59.83 76.79
CA LEU A 143 -24.43 -59.21 76.31
C LEU A 143 -24.15 -59.61 74.86
N ALA A 144 -24.38 -60.88 74.49
CA ALA A 144 -24.21 -61.34 73.11
C ALA A 144 -25.15 -60.61 72.14
N GLU A 145 -26.43 -60.45 72.51
CA GLU A 145 -27.43 -59.70 71.74
C GLU A 145 -27.07 -58.21 71.61
N MET A 146 -26.57 -57.56 72.68
CA MET A 146 -26.15 -56.16 72.62
C MET A 146 -24.90 -55.94 71.79
N VAL A 147 -23.94 -56.86 71.84
CA VAL A 147 -22.72 -56.79 71.03
C VAL A 147 -23.05 -56.97 69.55
N ASP A 148 -23.88 -57.97 69.20
CA ASP A 148 -24.36 -58.16 67.83
C ASP A 148 -25.07 -56.91 67.29
N LEU A 149 -26.02 -56.36 68.07
CA LEU A 149 -26.71 -55.12 67.72
C LEU A 149 -25.73 -53.95 67.52
N LEU A 150 -24.73 -53.79 68.41
CA LEU A 150 -23.74 -52.74 68.30
C LEU A 150 -22.93 -52.85 66.99
N PHE A 151 -22.54 -54.05 66.58
CA PHE A 151 -21.83 -54.26 65.31
C PHE A 151 -22.71 -53.94 64.09
N ARG A 152 -23.99 -54.36 64.10
CA ARG A 152 -24.96 -53.99 63.04
C ARG A 152 -25.18 -52.49 62.99
N LEU A 153 -25.36 -51.85 64.15
CA LEU A 153 -25.57 -50.40 64.28
C LEU A 153 -24.35 -49.58 63.83
N ARG A 154 -23.13 -50.07 64.09
CA ARG A 154 -21.88 -49.45 63.64
C ARG A 154 -21.69 -49.57 62.14
N SER A 155 -21.97 -50.75 61.57
CA SER A 155 -21.92 -50.97 60.13
C SER A 155 -22.92 -50.05 59.40
N PHE A 156 -24.13 -49.93 59.92
CA PHE A 156 -25.16 -49.01 59.42
C PHE A 156 -24.71 -47.54 59.50
N GLU A 157 -24.14 -47.11 60.64
CA GLU A 157 -23.62 -45.74 60.77
C GLU A 157 -22.48 -45.45 59.77
N CYS A 158 -21.55 -46.39 59.59
CA CYS A 158 -20.48 -46.25 58.60
C CYS A 158 -21.03 -46.08 57.18
N GLU A 159 -22.09 -46.81 56.82
CA GLU A 159 -22.76 -46.64 55.52
C GLU A 159 -23.38 -45.25 55.41
N VAL A 160 -24.07 -44.74 56.44
CA VAL A 160 -24.66 -43.39 56.41
C VAL A 160 -23.59 -42.31 56.27
N TYR A 161 -22.48 -42.39 57.01
CA TYR A 161 -21.35 -41.47 56.82
C TYR A 161 -20.74 -41.55 55.41
N THR A 162 -20.67 -42.75 54.84
CA THR A 162 -20.19 -42.96 53.48
C THR A 162 -21.13 -42.33 52.46
N ALA A 163 -22.44 -42.56 52.57
CA ALA A 163 -23.45 -42.00 51.68
C ALA A 163 -23.46 -40.47 51.72
N LEU A 164 -23.41 -39.88 52.93
CA LEU A 164 -23.32 -38.43 53.11
C LEU A 164 -22.03 -37.89 52.46
N TYR A 165 -20.88 -38.49 52.75
CA TYR A 165 -19.60 -38.00 52.21
C TYR A 165 -19.54 -38.12 50.68
N SER A 166 -20.04 -39.22 50.11
CA SER A 166 -20.13 -39.43 48.66
C SER A 166 -21.04 -38.38 47.99
N ALA A 167 -22.17 -38.04 48.59
CA ALA A 167 -23.05 -37.00 48.04
C ALA A 167 -22.38 -35.61 48.01
N TYR A 168 -21.62 -35.24 49.04
CA TYR A 168 -20.83 -34.01 49.05
C TYR A 168 -19.70 -34.03 48.00
N PHE A 169 -19.04 -35.19 47.83
CA PHE A 169 -18.03 -35.38 46.80
C PHE A 169 -18.60 -35.24 45.39
N GLU A 170 -19.71 -35.93 45.09
CA GLU A 170 -20.40 -35.90 43.81
C GLU A 170 -20.96 -34.51 43.47
N HIS A 171 -21.48 -33.79 44.46
CA HIS A 171 -21.94 -32.41 44.25
C HIS A 171 -20.79 -31.49 43.85
N ASN A 172 -19.70 -31.51 44.62
CA ASN A 172 -18.53 -30.68 44.32
C ASN A 172 -17.88 -31.04 42.97
N ALA A 173 -17.81 -32.34 42.64
CA ALA A 173 -17.30 -32.81 41.35
C ALA A 173 -18.19 -32.33 40.18
N ARG A 174 -19.52 -32.34 40.34
CA ARG A 174 -20.45 -31.78 39.34
C ARG A 174 -20.27 -30.27 39.18
N SER A 175 -20.28 -29.51 40.28
CA SER A 175 -20.11 -28.05 40.23
C SER A 175 -18.80 -27.62 39.59
N GLU A 176 -17.70 -28.32 39.88
CA GLU A 176 -16.40 -28.00 39.27
C GLU A 176 -16.35 -28.35 37.77
N ARG A 177 -16.97 -29.46 37.36
CA ARG A 177 -17.14 -29.79 35.94
C ARG A 177 -17.96 -28.74 35.21
N ASP A 178 -19.11 -28.33 35.76
CA ASP A 178 -19.97 -27.30 35.16
C ASP A 178 -19.23 -25.96 35.02
N ARG A 179 -18.48 -25.58 36.07
CA ARG A 179 -17.66 -24.36 36.07
C ARG A 179 -16.60 -24.38 34.97
N LEU A 180 -15.81 -25.47 34.90
CA LEU A 180 -14.78 -25.63 33.87
C LEU A 180 -15.38 -25.69 32.47
N ALA A 181 -16.52 -26.35 32.31
CA ALA A 181 -17.20 -26.49 31.02
C ALA A 181 -17.79 -25.14 30.55
N SER A 182 -18.34 -24.33 31.45
CA SER A 182 -18.75 -22.95 31.13
C SER A 182 -17.55 -22.09 30.72
N GLN A 183 -16.47 -22.11 31.50
CA GLN A 183 -15.26 -21.35 31.18
C GLN A 183 -14.66 -21.75 29.82
N PHE A 184 -14.65 -23.06 29.51
CA PHE A 184 -14.23 -23.56 28.22
C PHE A 184 -15.13 -23.03 27.09
N ARG A 185 -16.45 -23.12 27.25
CA ARG A 185 -17.42 -22.60 26.27
C ARG A 185 -17.21 -21.11 26.00
N ASP A 186 -17.09 -20.31 27.06
CA ASP A 186 -16.96 -18.86 26.95
C ASP A 186 -15.61 -18.48 26.31
N SER A 187 -14.53 -19.18 26.67
CA SER A 187 -13.20 -18.96 26.07
C SER A 187 -13.17 -19.31 24.58
N ILE A 188 -13.82 -20.40 24.17
CA ILE A 188 -13.94 -20.75 22.75
C ILE A 188 -14.84 -19.75 22.03
N GLY A 189 -15.98 -19.38 22.62
CA GLY A 189 -16.93 -18.42 22.05
C GLY A 189 -16.29 -17.07 21.76
N THR A 190 -15.56 -16.52 22.73
CA THR A 190 -14.83 -15.25 22.59
C THR A 190 -13.70 -15.32 21.56
N THR A 191 -12.98 -16.45 21.50
CA THR A 191 -11.91 -16.66 20.51
C THR A 191 -12.48 -16.74 19.09
N VAL A 192 -13.57 -17.49 18.91
CA VAL A 192 -14.28 -17.60 17.63
C VAL A 192 -14.81 -16.25 17.18
N GLU A 193 -15.46 -15.50 18.08
CA GLU A 193 -15.99 -14.16 17.77
C GLU A 193 -14.88 -13.19 17.34
N ARG A 194 -13.74 -13.18 18.04
CA ARG A 194 -12.58 -12.36 17.65
C ARG A 194 -12.04 -12.77 16.28
N ALA A 195 -11.89 -14.06 16.03
CA ALA A 195 -11.41 -14.57 14.74
C ALA A 195 -12.39 -14.25 13.58
N SER A 196 -13.70 -14.31 13.81
CA SER A 196 -14.72 -13.91 12.84
C SER A 196 -14.63 -12.40 12.53
N ASN A 197 -14.48 -11.54 13.55
CA ASN A 197 -14.33 -10.10 13.36
C ASN A 197 -13.05 -9.75 12.59
N GLU A 198 -11.93 -10.39 12.93
CA GLU A 198 -10.66 -10.24 12.19
C GLU A 198 -10.81 -10.71 10.73
N GLY A 199 -11.50 -11.82 10.49
CA GLY A 199 -11.81 -12.32 9.15
C GLY A 199 -12.70 -11.38 8.33
N GLU A 200 -13.70 -10.74 8.94
CA GLU A 200 -14.55 -9.75 8.28
C GLU A 200 -13.75 -8.49 7.88
N SER A 201 -12.90 -8.00 8.78
CA SER A 201 -12.00 -6.87 8.49
C SER A 201 -11.06 -7.19 7.32
N LEU A 202 -10.47 -8.38 7.30
CA LEU A 202 -9.59 -8.80 6.20
C LEU A 202 -10.36 -9.01 4.89
N ARG A 203 -11.62 -9.50 4.90
CA ARG A 203 -12.46 -9.52 3.70
C ARG A 203 -12.73 -8.13 3.14
N ALA A 204 -13.00 -7.16 4.00
CA ALA A 204 -13.18 -5.77 3.58
C ALA A 204 -11.90 -5.21 2.95
N GLN A 205 -10.73 -5.49 3.55
CA GLN A 205 -9.42 -5.10 3.01
C GLN A 205 -9.13 -5.78 1.66
N ALA A 206 -9.47 -7.07 1.51
CA ALA A 206 -9.34 -7.79 0.26
C ALA A 206 -10.21 -7.19 -0.84
N SER A 207 -11.48 -6.86 -0.53
CA SER A 207 -12.39 -6.17 -1.47
C SER A 207 -11.85 -4.81 -1.92
N HIS A 208 -11.35 -4.00 -0.98
CA HIS A 208 -10.71 -2.72 -1.30
C HIS A 208 -9.49 -2.90 -2.21
N THR A 209 -8.66 -3.91 -1.94
CA THR A 209 -7.47 -4.23 -2.75
C THR A 209 -7.87 -4.70 -4.15
N SER A 210 -8.93 -5.50 -4.29
CA SER A 210 -9.48 -5.88 -5.61
C SER A 210 -9.92 -4.65 -6.41
N HIS A 211 -10.60 -3.71 -5.75
CA HIS A 211 -11.04 -2.48 -6.40
C HIS A 211 -9.85 -1.61 -6.85
N ALA A 212 -8.83 -1.47 -6.00
CA ALA A 212 -7.61 -0.76 -6.34
C ALA A 212 -6.86 -1.41 -7.52
N ALA A 213 -6.77 -2.75 -7.54
CA ALA A 213 -6.16 -3.49 -8.65
C ALA A 213 -6.92 -3.22 -9.98
N ARG A 214 -8.26 -3.26 -9.98
CA ARG A 214 -9.05 -2.90 -11.17
C ARG A 214 -8.83 -1.45 -11.62
N GLY A 215 -8.76 -0.53 -10.66
CA GLY A 215 -8.42 0.87 -10.94
C GLY A 215 -7.03 1.01 -11.60
N MET A 216 -6.05 0.24 -11.11
CA MET A 216 -4.70 0.20 -11.67
C MET A 216 -4.68 -0.36 -13.10
N LEU A 217 -5.46 -1.40 -13.42
CA LEU A 217 -5.61 -1.90 -14.79
C LEU A 217 -6.19 -0.85 -15.74
N GLY A 218 -7.17 -0.07 -15.27
CA GLY A 218 -7.73 1.05 -16.03
C GLY A 218 -6.66 2.12 -16.31
N LYS A 219 -5.90 2.51 -15.28
CA LYS A 219 -4.82 3.50 -15.43
C LYS A 219 -3.67 3.00 -16.30
N ALA A 220 -3.29 1.73 -16.18
CA ALA A 220 -2.32 1.09 -17.06
C ALA A 220 -2.77 1.18 -18.52
N SER A 221 -4.06 0.94 -18.80
CA SER A 221 -4.61 1.06 -20.15
C SER A 221 -4.58 2.51 -20.69
N GLU A 222 -4.88 3.50 -19.85
CA GLU A 222 -4.76 4.92 -20.22
C GLU A 222 -3.30 5.28 -20.57
N VAL A 223 -2.33 4.84 -19.77
CA VAL A 223 -0.90 5.10 -20.03
C VAL A 223 -0.40 4.37 -21.26
N ALA A 224 -0.82 3.12 -21.50
CA ALA A 224 -0.51 2.40 -22.73
C ALA A 224 -0.98 3.15 -23.98
N ALA A 225 -2.22 3.67 -23.94
CA ALA A 225 -2.76 4.47 -25.04
C ALA A 225 -1.95 5.75 -25.28
N ALA A 226 -1.54 6.45 -24.21
CA ALA A 226 -0.70 7.64 -24.30
C ALA A 226 0.71 7.34 -24.84
N ALA A 227 1.30 6.20 -24.46
CA ALA A 227 2.59 5.74 -24.97
C ALA A 227 2.51 5.43 -26.47
N GLU A 228 1.47 4.71 -26.93
CA GLU A 228 1.25 4.43 -28.35
C GLU A 228 1.05 5.72 -29.16
N GLN A 229 0.25 6.66 -28.65
CA GLN A 229 0.07 7.97 -29.28
C GLN A 229 1.38 8.75 -29.38
N SER A 230 2.22 8.70 -28.33
CA SER A 230 3.54 9.33 -28.34
C SER A 230 4.46 8.69 -29.38
N ALA A 231 4.46 7.36 -29.50
CA ALA A 231 5.24 6.66 -30.51
C ALA A 231 4.81 7.05 -31.93
N VAL A 232 3.51 7.17 -32.20
CA VAL A 232 2.98 7.65 -33.48
C VAL A 232 3.41 9.09 -33.77
N ALA A 233 3.27 9.98 -32.78
CA ALA A 233 3.68 11.38 -32.92
C ALA A 233 5.19 11.52 -33.21
N MET A 234 6.03 10.67 -32.58
CA MET A 234 7.47 10.65 -32.85
C MET A 234 7.80 10.16 -34.25
N ARG A 235 7.10 9.13 -34.78
CA ARG A 235 7.28 8.70 -36.18
C ARG A 235 6.93 9.82 -37.17
N GLU A 236 5.89 10.60 -36.90
CA GLU A 236 5.51 11.76 -37.71
C GLU A 236 6.54 12.90 -37.60
N ALA A 237 7.04 13.17 -36.40
CA ALA A 237 8.12 14.14 -36.18
C ALA A 237 9.41 13.74 -36.91
N ALA A 238 9.77 12.45 -36.92
CA ALA A 238 10.91 11.92 -37.67
C ALA A 238 10.73 12.14 -39.18
N HIS A 239 9.53 11.88 -39.71
CA HIS A 239 9.24 12.14 -41.12
C HIS A 239 9.36 13.63 -41.46
N THR A 240 8.84 14.51 -40.60
CA THR A 240 8.94 15.96 -40.75
C THR A 240 10.41 16.42 -40.72
N ALA A 241 11.21 15.90 -39.79
CA ALA A 241 12.64 16.21 -39.70
C ALA A 241 13.39 15.79 -40.97
N ALA A 242 13.10 14.60 -41.51
CA ALA A 242 13.68 14.15 -42.78
C ALA A 242 13.29 15.07 -43.96
N GLY A 243 12.05 15.56 -43.98
CA GLY A 243 11.58 16.54 -44.96
C GLY A 243 12.31 17.89 -44.84
N LEU A 244 12.56 18.37 -43.62
CA LEU A 244 13.31 19.60 -43.35
C LEU A 244 14.77 19.51 -43.81
N ILE A 245 15.44 18.36 -43.61
CA ILE A 245 16.82 18.15 -44.10
C ILE A 245 16.86 18.31 -45.61
N ARG A 246 15.90 17.72 -46.34
CA ARG A 246 15.82 17.87 -47.79
C ARG A 246 15.60 19.32 -48.21
N ALA A 247 14.67 20.02 -47.56
CA ALA A 247 14.39 21.43 -47.86
C ALA A 247 15.60 22.34 -47.60
N ILE A 248 16.42 22.04 -46.58
CA ILE A 248 17.68 22.76 -46.30
C ILE A 248 18.68 22.52 -47.42
N GLU A 249 18.81 21.30 -47.94
CA GLU A 249 19.73 20.98 -49.02
C GLU A 249 19.31 21.63 -50.36
N ASP A 250 18.00 21.64 -50.64
CA ASP A 250 17.44 22.35 -51.80
C ASP A 250 17.73 23.87 -51.68
N ALA A 251 17.53 24.45 -50.50
CA ALA A 251 17.84 25.85 -50.24
C ALA A 251 19.33 26.18 -50.36
N ARG A 252 20.23 25.27 -49.94
CA ARG A 252 21.68 25.41 -50.15
C ARG A 252 22.01 25.49 -51.64
N THR A 253 21.44 24.59 -52.43
CA THR A 253 21.64 24.54 -53.88
C THR A 253 21.18 25.83 -54.55
N GLU A 254 19.99 26.33 -54.21
CA GLU A 254 19.45 27.61 -54.74
C GLU A 254 20.34 28.81 -54.39
N VAL A 255 20.89 28.84 -53.17
CA VAL A 255 21.81 29.91 -52.73
C VAL A 255 23.12 29.86 -53.51
N GLU A 256 23.64 28.67 -53.82
CA GLU A 256 24.83 28.52 -54.67
C GLU A 256 24.59 28.99 -56.10
N VAL A 257 23.44 28.65 -56.69
CA VAL A 257 23.03 29.13 -58.01
C VAL A 257 22.92 30.66 -58.02
N ALA A 258 22.31 31.25 -56.99
CA ALA A 258 22.20 32.72 -56.89
C ALA A 258 23.58 33.40 -56.78
N ALA A 259 24.53 32.80 -56.05
CA ALA A 259 25.89 33.30 -55.94
C ALA A 259 26.67 33.21 -57.27
N ASP A 260 26.49 32.14 -58.04
CA ASP A 260 27.07 32.01 -59.38
C ASP A 260 26.53 33.08 -60.34
N VAL A 261 25.20 33.29 -60.36
CA VAL A 261 24.57 34.34 -61.16
C VAL A 261 25.11 35.72 -60.80
N ALA A 262 25.26 36.01 -59.50
CA ALA A 262 25.84 37.27 -59.04
C ALA A 262 27.30 37.44 -59.50
N THR A 263 28.11 36.38 -59.43
CA THR A 263 29.50 36.37 -59.89
C THR A 263 29.58 36.67 -61.39
N ARG A 264 28.74 36.03 -62.20
CA ARG A 264 28.63 36.28 -63.64
C ARG A 264 28.21 37.72 -63.94
N ALA A 265 27.25 38.27 -63.21
CA ALA A 265 26.82 39.67 -63.35
C ALA A 265 27.96 40.65 -63.05
N SER A 266 28.79 40.38 -62.03
CA SER A 266 29.97 41.21 -61.75
C SER A 266 31.01 41.14 -62.85
N ALA A 267 31.24 39.97 -63.46
CA ALA A 267 32.15 39.84 -64.58
C ALA A 267 31.68 40.68 -65.78
N GLN A 268 30.39 40.59 -66.13
CA GLN A 268 29.78 41.38 -67.21
C GLN A 268 29.85 42.89 -66.93
N ALA A 269 29.60 43.32 -65.69
CA ALA A 269 29.76 44.72 -65.30
C ALA A 269 31.22 45.20 -65.46
N GLY A 270 32.20 44.35 -65.14
CA GLY A 270 33.63 44.62 -65.37
C GLY A 270 33.97 44.81 -66.84
N GLU A 271 33.48 43.93 -67.73
CA GLU A 271 33.65 44.07 -69.18
C GLU A 271 33.03 45.37 -69.71
N ALA A 272 31.84 45.72 -69.23
CA ALA A 272 31.15 46.95 -69.62
C ALA A 272 31.90 48.22 -69.18
N VAL A 273 32.56 48.20 -68.01
CA VAL A 273 33.45 49.28 -67.56
C VAL A 273 34.66 49.41 -68.48
N ALA A 274 35.35 48.30 -68.77
CA ALA A 274 36.52 48.32 -69.67
C ALA A 274 36.15 48.86 -71.07
N MET A 275 34.99 48.47 -71.61
CA MET A 275 34.49 48.99 -72.88
C MET A 275 34.19 50.49 -72.81
N SER A 276 33.61 50.95 -71.70
CA SER A 276 33.32 52.37 -71.47
C SER A 276 34.61 53.20 -71.37
N GLU A 277 35.64 52.69 -70.71
CA GLU A 277 36.95 53.35 -70.64
C GLU A 277 37.58 53.50 -72.03
N MET A 278 37.58 52.43 -72.85
CA MET A 278 38.05 52.49 -74.24
C MET A 278 37.26 53.53 -75.07
N LEU A 279 35.94 53.58 -74.92
CA LEU A 279 35.11 54.57 -75.62
C LEU A 279 35.41 56.00 -75.17
N SER A 280 35.68 56.20 -73.88
CA SER A 280 36.09 57.49 -73.33
C SER A 280 37.41 57.96 -73.93
N ASP A 281 38.38 57.07 -74.08
CA ASP A 281 39.68 57.40 -74.67
C ASP A 281 39.58 57.67 -76.18
N HIS A 282 38.76 56.92 -76.92
CA HIS A 282 38.44 57.24 -78.31
C HIS A 282 37.75 58.60 -78.44
N ALA A 283 36.81 58.93 -77.56
CA ALA A 283 36.13 60.22 -77.56
C ALA A 283 37.11 61.39 -77.31
N LYS A 284 38.06 61.25 -76.37
CA LYS A 284 39.13 62.25 -76.15
C LYS A 284 40.03 62.42 -77.38
N SER A 285 40.36 61.32 -78.06
CA SER A 285 41.16 61.39 -79.29
C SER A 285 40.42 62.13 -80.40
N ILE A 286 39.11 61.92 -80.54
CA ILE A 286 38.28 62.65 -81.52
C ILE A 286 38.20 64.14 -81.14
N GLU A 287 38.04 64.47 -79.87
CA GLU A 287 38.03 65.85 -79.38
C GLU A 287 39.32 66.61 -79.76
N SER A 288 40.48 65.96 -79.61
CA SER A 288 41.76 66.52 -80.07
C SER A 288 41.79 66.79 -81.58
N ILE A 289 41.20 65.91 -82.39
CA ILE A 289 41.11 66.09 -83.85
C ILE A 289 40.16 67.23 -84.20
N LEU A 290 39.01 67.32 -83.53
CA LEU A 290 38.04 68.40 -83.73
C LEU A 290 38.64 69.77 -83.37
N SER A 291 39.44 69.86 -82.31
CA SER A 291 40.16 71.09 -81.97
C SER A 291 41.07 71.53 -83.12
N LEU A 292 41.84 70.61 -83.69
CA LEU A 292 42.71 70.90 -84.83
C LEU A 292 41.91 71.34 -86.07
N ILE A 293 40.79 70.68 -86.37
CA ILE A 293 39.92 71.07 -87.49
C ILE A 293 39.34 72.47 -87.27
N ARG A 294 38.93 72.79 -86.04
CA ARG A 294 38.42 74.12 -85.66
C ARG A 294 39.48 75.19 -85.86
N ASP A 295 40.73 74.91 -85.47
CA ASP A 295 41.87 75.80 -85.68
C ASP A 295 42.16 76.00 -87.18
N ILE A 296 42.14 74.93 -87.98
CA ILE A 296 42.30 74.99 -89.44
C ILE A 296 41.18 75.81 -90.08
N ALA A 297 39.93 75.61 -89.67
CA ALA A 297 38.78 76.37 -90.16
C ALA A 297 38.91 77.86 -89.80
N GLY A 298 39.36 78.17 -88.57
CA GLY A 298 39.67 79.53 -88.13
C GLY A 298 40.77 80.20 -88.95
N GLN A 299 41.88 79.49 -89.19
CA GLN A 299 42.97 79.94 -90.07
C GLN A 299 42.50 80.14 -91.51
N THR A 300 41.69 79.23 -92.04
CA THR A 300 41.13 79.31 -93.40
C THR A 300 40.19 80.49 -93.55
N ASN A 301 39.36 80.76 -92.53
CA ASN A 301 38.49 81.94 -92.50
C ASN A 301 39.28 83.25 -92.45
N LEU A 302 40.40 83.30 -91.72
CA LEU A 302 41.31 84.45 -91.70
C LEU A 302 42.03 84.64 -93.05
N LEU A 303 42.50 83.56 -93.67
CA LEU A 303 43.11 83.60 -95.00
C LEU A 303 42.11 84.09 -96.06
N ALA A 304 40.88 83.57 -96.01
CA ALA A 304 39.79 83.98 -96.89
C ALA A 304 39.42 85.46 -96.69
N LEU A 305 39.38 85.93 -95.43
CA LEU A 305 39.15 87.34 -95.12
C LEU A 305 40.25 88.23 -95.72
N ASN A 306 41.52 87.87 -95.54
CA ASN A 306 42.65 88.58 -96.14
C ASN A 306 42.56 88.61 -97.68
N ALA A 307 42.16 87.50 -98.29
CA ALA A 307 41.92 87.42 -99.73
C ALA A 307 40.74 88.29 -100.19
N THR A 308 39.65 88.38 -99.42
CA THR A 308 38.52 89.30 -99.70
C THR A 308 38.97 90.76 -99.63
N ILE A 309 39.79 91.12 -98.64
CA ILE A 309 40.36 92.47 -98.51
C ILE A 309 41.22 92.82 -99.72
N GLU A 310 42.13 91.93 -100.13
CA GLU A 310 43.01 92.17 -101.27
C GLU A 310 42.24 92.19 -102.60
N ALA A 311 41.19 91.37 -102.74
CA ALA A 311 40.28 91.40 -103.89
C ALA A 311 39.50 92.72 -103.99
N ALA A 312 39.05 93.28 -102.86
CA ALA A 312 38.42 94.60 -102.82
C ALA A 312 39.41 95.72 -103.18
N ARG A 313 40.68 95.57 -102.80
CA ARG A 313 41.77 96.50 -103.10
C ARG A 313 42.12 96.54 -104.59
N ALA A 314 41.96 95.43 -105.31
CA ALA A 314 42.19 95.30 -106.75
C ALA A 314 41.05 95.87 -107.64
N GLY A 315 39.95 96.36 -107.06
CA GLY A 315 38.83 96.97 -107.80
C GLY A 315 38.13 95.99 -108.76
N ASP A 316 37.80 96.43 -109.98
CA ASP A 316 37.06 95.60 -110.96
C ASP A 316 37.82 94.33 -111.39
N ALA A 317 39.16 94.34 -111.37
CA ALA A 317 39.99 93.18 -111.71
C ALA A 317 39.94 92.07 -110.64
N GLY A 318 39.54 92.39 -109.40
CA GLY A 318 39.49 91.46 -108.27
C GLY A 318 38.14 90.75 -108.09
N ARG A 319 37.11 91.07 -108.88
CA ARG A 319 35.73 90.56 -108.68
C ARG A 319 35.62 89.04 -108.65
N GLY A 320 36.29 88.32 -109.56
CA GLY A 320 36.29 86.86 -109.57
C GLY A 320 36.98 86.26 -108.34
N PHE A 321 38.06 86.89 -107.87
CA PHE A 321 38.79 86.48 -106.68
C PHE A 321 37.99 86.75 -105.40
N ALA A 322 37.22 87.85 -105.36
CA ALA A 322 36.33 88.18 -104.25
C ALA A 322 35.23 87.14 -104.06
N VAL A 323 34.66 86.60 -105.15
CA VAL A 323 33.65 85.52 -105.08
C VAL A 323 34.26 84.25 -104.51
N VAL A 324 35.44 83.84 -104.99
CA VAL A 324 36.13 82.65 -104.46
C VAL A 324 36.50 82.84 -102.98
N ALA A 325 37.04 83.99 -102.61
CA ALA A 325 37.37 84.29 -101.21
C ALA A 325 36.14 84.25 -100.30
N GLN A 326 35.00 84.78 -100.76
CA GLN A 326 33.74 84.72 -100.01
C GLN A 326 33.20 83.28 -99.88
N GLU A 327 33.34 82.46 -100.93
CA GLU A 327 32.95 81.05 -100.89
C GLU A 327 33.84 80.26 -99.92
N VAL A 328 35.16 80.46 -99.95
CA VAL A 328 36.10 79.85 -98.99
C VAL A 328 35.79 80.29 -97.56
N LYS A 329 35.47 81.58 -97.35
CA LYS A 329 35.05 82.10 -96.05
C LYS A 329 33.74 81.43 -95.57
N SER A 330 32.76 81.26 -96.45
CA SER A 330 31.50 80.57 -96.15
C SER A 330 31.76 79.11 -95.76
N LEU A 331 32.59 78.40 -96.54
CA LEU A 331 32.94 77.01 -96.32
C LEU A 331 33.67 76.83 -94.98
N ALA A 332 34.64 77.69 -94.67
CA ALA A 332 35.35 77.68 -93.39
C ALA A 332 34.40 77.89 -92.19
N ASN A 333 33.42 78.80 -92.31
CA ASN A 333 32.40 78.99 -91.27
C ASN A 333 31.46 77.78 -91.14
N GLN A 334 31.09 77.14 -92.24
CA GLN A 334 30.33 75.88 -92.21
C GLN A 334 31.13 74.76 -91.55
N THR A 335 32.42 74.63 -91.87
CA THR A 335 33.32 73.65 -91.23
C THR A 335 33.42 73.89 -89.73
N ALA A 336 33.59 75.15 -89.28
CA ALA A 336 33.64 75.47 -87.86
C ALA A 336 32.34 75.08 -87.13
N ARG A 337 31.17 75.42 -87.70
CA ARG A 337 29.87 75.04 -87.13
C ARG A 337 29.66 73.54 -87.08
N ALA A 338 29.98 72.83 -88.15
CA ALA A 338 29.88 71.37 -88.19
C ALA A 338 30.82 70.72 -87.16
N THR A 339 32.02 71.30 -86.96
CA THR A 339 32.98 70.84 -85.93
C THR A 339 32.42 71.05 -84.53
N ASP A 340 31.76 72.18 -84.26
CA ASP A 340 31.11 72.47 -82.98
C ASP A 340 29.95 71.51 -82.69
N ASP A 341 29.14 71.21 -83.70
CA ASP A 341 28.05 70.26 -83.59
C ASP A 341 28.57 68.84 -83.27
N ILE A 342 29.65 68.40 -83.95
CA ILE A 342 30.27 67.10 -83.64
C ILE A 342 30.89 67.12 -82.23
N ALA A 343 31.54 68.20 -81.82
CA ALA A 343 32.10 68.33 -80.47
C ALA A 343 31.01 68.19 -79.39
N ALA A 344 29.85 68.80 -79.61
CA ALA A 344 28.69 68.65 -78.71
C ALA A 344 28.20 67.18 -78.64
N LYS A 345 28.21 66.45 -79.76
CA LYS A 345 27.88 65.01 -79.77
C LYS A 345 28.92 64.16 -79.04
N ILE A 346 30.21 64.46 -79.19
CA ILE A 346 31.29 63.77 -78.46
C ILE A 346 31.19 64.01 -76.96
N ALA A 347 30.89 65.25 -76.53
CA ALA A 347 30.66 65.55 -75.11
C ALA A 347 29.46 64.76 -74.54
N ALA A 348 28.38 64.62 -75.31
CA ALA A 348 27.24 63.80 -74.91
C ALA A 348 27.61 62.31 -74.79
N ILE A 349 28.43 61.78 -75.70
CA ILE A 349 28.95 60.40 -75.63
C ILE A 349 29.83 60.22 -74.37
N GLN A 350 30.74 61.14 -74.08
CA GLN A 350 31.57 61.08 -72.86
C GLN A 350 30.71 61.13 -71.59
N SER A 351 29.66 61.95 -71.56
CA SER A 351 28.73 62.03 -70.43
C SER A 351 27.96 60.72 -70.23
N ALA A 352 27.43 60.14 -71.31
CA ALA A 352 26.74 58.85 -71.26
C ALA A 352 27.69 57.73 -70.79
N THR A 353 28.94 57.74 -71.27
CA THR A 353 29.99 56.79 -70.87
C THR A 353 30.30 56.88 -69.38
N ARG A 354 30.42 58.10 -68.82
CA ARG A 354 30.58 58.29 -67.36
C ARG A 354 29.40 57.73 -66.57
N GLY A 355 28.17 58.00 -67.02
CA GLY A 355 26.97 57.44 -66.40
C GLY A 355 26.94 55.91 -66.40
N THR A 356 27.41 55.28 -67.48
CA THR A 356 27.57 53.81 -67.56
C THR A 356 28.57 53.28 -66.54
N VAL A 357 29.72 53.95 -66.37
CA VAL A 357 30.75 53.56 -65.38
C VAL A 357 30.20 53.65 -63.95
N GLU A 358 29.52 54.75 -63.61
CA GLU A 358 28.89 54.92 -62.29
C GLU A 358 27.81 53.86 -62.01
N THR A 359 26.96 53.59 -63.01
CA THR A 359 25.92 52.56 -62.90
C THR A 359 26.52 51.18 -62.68
N ASN A 360 27.58 50.82 -63.40
CA ASN A 360 28.28 49.54 -63.22
C ASN A 360 29.00 49.45 -61.87
N ALA A 361 29.54 50.56 -61.35
CA ALA A 361 30.10 50.58 -60.00
C ALA A 361 29.03 50.26 -58.94
N SER A 362 27.82 50.81 -59.10
CA SER A 362 26.67 50.47 -58.25
C SER A 362 26.28 48.99 -58.37
N ILE A 363 26.22 48.44 -59.59
CA ILE A 363 25.96 47.00 -59.82
C ILE A 363 26.99 46.13 -59.09
N ARG A 364 28.28 46.49 -59.13
CA ARG A 364 29.33 45.75 -58.42
C ARG A 364 29.13 45.75 -56.91
N ASN A 365 28.71 46.87 -56.33
CA ASN A 365 28.41 46.95 -54.90
C ASN A 365 27.20 46.05 -54.54
N THR A 366 26.13 46.11 -55.34
CA THR A 366 24.97 45.21 -55.17
C THR A 366 25.37 43.74 -55.25
N VAL A 367 26.25 43.36 -56.18
CA VAL A 367 26.75 41.97 -56.26
C VAL A 367 27.53 41.59 -55.00
N GLN A 368 28.38 42.47 -54.47
CA GLN A 368 29.10 42.19 -53.22
C GLN A 368 28.14 41.98 -52.04
N GLU A 369 27.06 42.75 -51.96
CA GLU A 369 26.01 42.57 -50.95
C GLU A 369 25.29 41.22 -51.12
N VAL A 370 24.97 40.83 -52.36
CA VAL A 370 24.38 39.52 -52.66
C VAL A 370 25.31 38.38 -52.23
N GLN A 371 26.62 38.48 -52.54
CA GLN A 371 27.60 37.47 -52.14
C GLN A 371 27.75 37.36 -50.62
N ALA A 372 27.77 38.50 -49.92
CA ALA A 372 27.80 38.54 -48.46
C ALA A 372 26.53 37.92 -47.86
N SER A 373 25.36 38.17 -48.47
CA SER A 373 24.09 37.57 -48.07
C SER A 373 24.08 36.05 -48.27
N ALA A 374 24.51 35.58 -49.43
CA ALA A 374 24.62 34.15 -49.73
C ALA A 374 25.51 33.41 -48.71
N ASN A 375 26.65 34.01 -48.35
CA ASN A 375 27.53 33.46 -47.31
C ASN A 375 26.87 33.38 -45.93
N ARG A 376 26.10 34.41 -45.53
CA ARG A 376 25.35 34.38 -44.26
C ARG A 376 24.25 33.30 -44.28
N ILE A 377 23.51 33.19 -45.38
CA ILE A 377 22.46 32.19 -45.54
C ILE A 377 23.07 30.78 -45.46
N ARG A 378 24.19 30.53 -46.13
CA ARG A 378 24.90 29.25 -46.06
C ARG A 378 25.30 28.88 -44.63
N GLY A 379 25.84 29.84 -43.87
CA GLY A 379 26.15 29.62 -42.45
C GLY A 379 24.90 29.32 -41.61
N ALA A 380 23.79 30.03 -41.85
CA ALA A 380 22.52 29.75 -41.19
C ALA A 380 21.96 28.36 -41.54
N MET A 381 22.06 27.93 -42.81
CA MET A 381 21.65 26.59 -43.25
C MET A 381 22.47 25.49 -42.58
N GLU A 382 23.78 25.69 -42.36
CA GLU A 382 24.63 24.75 -41.62
C GLU A 382 24.14 24.53 -40.19
N VAL A 383 23.86 25.64 -39.47
CA VAL A 383 23.34 25.60 -38.10
C VAL A 383 21.95 24.97 -38.07
N GLN A 384 21.11 25.27 -39.06
CA GLN A 384 19.77 24.70 -39.16
C GLN A 384 19.83 23.19 -39.40
N ALA A 385 20.73 22.70 -40.26
CA ALA A 385 20.96 21.27 -40.49
C ALA A 385 21.37 20.56 -39.19
N GLN A 386 22.34 21.11 -38.45
CA GLN A 386 22.76 20.58 -37.15
C GLN A 386 21.61 20.53 -36.15
N THR A 387 20.79 21.57 -36.11
CA THR A 387 19.62 21.65 -35.22
C THR A 387 18.60 20.56 -35.57
N VAL A 388 18.32 20.34 -36.86
CA VAL A 388 17.39 19.29 -37.29
C VAL A 388 17.95 17.90 -36.98
N THR A 389 19.26 17.66 -37.13
CA THR A 389 19.88 16.40 -36.69
C THR A 389 19.72 16.17 -35.18
N ALA A 390 19.89 17.20 -34.36
CA ALA A 390 19.66 17.10 -32.92
C ALA A 390 18.18 16.81 -32.59
N ILE A 391 17.24 17.40 -33.33
CA ILE A 391 15.81 17.09 -33.22
C ILE A 391 15.54 15.63 -33.56
N THR A 392 16.13 15.10 -34.65
CA THR A 392 15.98 13.68 -35.01
C THR A 392 16.46 12.76 -33.90
N ALA A 393 17.61 13.05 -33.30
CA ALA A 393 18.12 12.26 -32.17
C ALA A 393 17.17 12.30 -30.96
N ALA A 394 16.62 13.47 -30.62
CA ALA A 394 15.65 13.61 -29.53
C ALA A 394 14.32 12.89 -29.81
N VAL A 395 13.88 12.87 -31.08
CA VAL A 395 12.71 12.12 -31.54
C VAL A 395 12.91 10.62 -31.37
N ASP A 396 14.07 10.09 -31.77
CA ASP A 396 14.40 8.66 -31.61
C ASP A 396 14.46 8.25 -30.13
N GLU A 397 15.09 9.09 -29.28
CA GLU A 397 15.14 8.85 -27.83
C GLU A 397 13.72 8.82 -27.22
N THR A 398 12.86 9.74 -27.61
CA THR A 398 11.47 9.81 -27.12
C THR A 398 10.65 8.62 -27.62
N ALA A 399 10.87 8.14 -28.86
CA ALA A 399 10.23 6.94 -29.37
C ALA A 399 10.64 5.68 -28.58
N LEU A 400 11.93 5.53 -28.28
CA LEU A 400 12.44 4.44 -27.45
C LEU A 400 11.86 4.48 -26.03
N ALA A 401 11.72 5.68 -25.44
CA ALA A 401 11.09 5.87 -24.14
C ALA A 401 9.61 5.46 -24.16
N ALA A 402 8.88 5.77 -25.23
CA ALA A 402 7.49 5.35 -25.41
C ALA A 402 7.38 3.81 -25.51
N ASP A 403 8.26 3.15 -26.27
CA ASP A 403 8.29 1.69 -26.38
C ASP A 403 8.62 1.02 -25.02
N SER A 404 9.59 1.56 -24.29
CA SER A 404 9.95 1.09 -22.94
C SER A 404 8.79 1.26 -21.94
N MET A 405 8.04 2.36 -22.05
CA MET A 405 6.85 2.60 -21.25
C MET A 405 5.77 1.56 -21.56
N SER A 406 5.52 1.25 -22.82
CA SER A 406 4.58 0.19 -23.23
C SER A 406 4.95 -1.18 -22.65
N ALA A 407 6.23 -1.54 -22.66
CA ALA A 407 6.71 -2.79 -22.07
C ALA A 407 6.50 -2.82 -20.54
N THR A 408 6.84 -1.72 -19.86
CA THR A 408 6.67 -1.56 -18.41
C THR A 408 5.20 -1.65 -18.01
N ILE A 409 4.31 -1.04 -18.79
CA ILE A 409 2.86 -1.10 -18.57
C ILE A 409 2.32 -2.53 -18.80
N GLY A 410 2.88 -3.27 -19.75
CA GLY A 410 2.60 -4.70 -19.91
C GLY A 410 2.88 -5.50 -18.64
N ALA A 411 4.06 -5.31 -18.05
CA ALA A 411 4.45 -5.97 -16.79
C ALA A 411 3.54 -5.55 -15.62
N ILE A 412 3.23 -4.24 -15.49
CA ILE A 412 2.30 -3.76 -14.47
C ILE A 412 0.93 -4.43 -14.60
N ARG A 413 0.44 -4.65 -15.83
CA ARG A 413 -0.84 -5.31 -16.07
C ARG A 413 -0.82 -6.75 -15.58
N GLU A 414 0.23 -7.50 -15.91
CA GLU A 414 0.43 -8.89 -15.49
C GLU A 414 0.53 -9.01 -13.96
N ASP A 415 1.35 -8.16 -13.32
CA ASP A 415 1.48 -8.12 -11.86
C ASP A 415 0.13 -7.80 -11.18
N THR A 416 -0.62 -6.85 -11.75
CA THR A 416 -1.93 -6.45 -11.22
C THR A 416 -2.98 -7.56 -11.39
N GLU A 417 -2.96 -8.29 -12.51
CA GLU A 417 -3.79 -9.48 -12.73
C GLU A 417 -3.46 -10.58 -11.70
N SER A 418 -2.17 -10.82 -11.40
CA SER A 418 -1.76 -11.75 -10.33
C SER A 418 -2.28 -11.32 -8.97
N VAL A 419 -2.15 -10.04 -8.62
CA VAL A 419 -2.69 -9.49 -7.37
C VAL A 419 -4.20 -9.69 -7.28
N ALA A 420 -4.94 -9.46 -8.37
CA ALA A 420 -6.38 -9.69 -8.40
C ALA A 420 -6.74 -11.17 -8.14
N SER A 421 -5.98 -12.10 -8.73
CA SER A 421 -6.16 -13.55 -8.51
C SER A 421 -5.86 -13.96 -7.06
N ASP A 422 -4.77 -13.45 -6.48
CA ASP A 422 -4.42 -13.76 -5.09
C ASP A 422 -5.46 -13.22 -4.11
N ILE A 423 -6.04 -12.05 -4.38
CA ILE A 423 -7.14 -11.50 -3.59
C ILE A 423 -8.39 -12.37 -3.66
N GLU A 424 -8.70 -12.94 -4.82
CA GLU A 424 -9.81 -13.89 -4.97
C GLU A 424 -9.58 -15.16 -4.14
N ARG A 425 -8.35 -15.70 -4.16
CA ARG A 425 -7.94 -16.84 -3.32
C ARG A 425 -8.05 -16.53 -1.83
N VAL A 426 -7.64 -15.33 -1.40
CA VAL A 426 -7.81 -14.86 -0.02
C VAL A 426 -9.29 -14.81 0.36
N GLY A 427 -10.16 -14.32 -0.52
CA GLY A 427 -11.60 -14.31 -0.33
C GLY A 427 -12.19 -15.71 -0.11
N GLN A 428 -11.77 -16.69 -0.92
CA GLN A 428 -12.15 -18.10 -0.76
C GLN A 428 -11.64 -18.68 0.58
N GLY A 429 -10.40 -18.37 0.97
CA GLY A 429 -9.82 -18.80 2.24
C GLY A 429 -10.63 -18.34 3.45
N PHE A 430 -11.18 -17.12 3.43
CA PHE A 430 -12.05 -16.65 4.51
C PHE A 430 -13.38 -17.40 4.58
N ALA A 431 -13.97 -17.79 3.44
CA ALA A 431 -15.19 -18.60 3.45
C ALA A 431 -14.98 -19.96 4.13
N VAL A 432 -13.82 -20.59 3.90
CA VAL A 432 -13.42 -21.82 4.59
C VAL A 432 -13.20 -21.57 6.08
N LEU A 433 -12.46 -20.52 6.44
CA LEU A 433 -12.20 -20.18 7.84
C LEU A 433 -13.50 -19.95 8.63
N ASP A 434 -14.48 -19.25 8.06
CA ASP A 434 -15.77 -19.00 8.70
C ASP A 434 -16.54 -20.30 8.98
N GLN A 435 -16.48 -21.25 8.03
CA GLN A 435 -17.04 -22.58 8.22
C GLN A 435 -16.33 -23.36 9.34
N GLU A 436 -15.00 -23.34 9.37
CA GLU A 436 -14.21 -24.02 10.42
C GLU A 436 -14.47 -23.43 11.82
N LEU A 437 -14.57 -22.11 11.93
CA LEU A 437 -14.92 -21.42 13.18
C LEU A 437 -16.33 -21.80 13.66
N GLY A 438 -17.29 -21.91 12.73
CA GLY A 438 -18.64 -22.40 13.03
C GLY A 438 -18.65 -23.84 13.56
N VAL A 439 -17.87 -24.74 12.93
CA VAL A 439 -17.68 -26.13 13.39
C VAL A 439 -17.06 -26.16 14.78
N LEU A 440 -15.99 -25.40 15.01
CA LEU A 440 -15.31 -25.34 16.32
C LEU A 440 -16.25 -24.90 17.44
N LYS A 441 -17.06 -23.86 17.20
CA LYS A 441 -18.07 -23.38 18.15
C LYS A 441 -19.11 -24.45 18.48
N ASN A 442 -19.60 -25.16 17.47
CA ASN A 442 -20.57 -26.23 17.65
C ASN A 442 -19.97 -27.43 18.39
N SER A 443 -18.77 -27.87 18.02
CA SER A 443 -18.06 -28.97 18.69
C SER A 443 -17.74 -28.65 20.14
N ALA A 444 -17.38 -27.40 20.46
CA ALA A 444 -17.20 -26.97 21.84
C ALA A 444 -18.51 -27.00 22.64
N GLY A 445 -19.63 -26.59 22.02
CA GLY A 445 -20.96 -26.70 22.60
C GLY A 445 -21.36 -28.15 22.91
N GLU A 446 -21.15 -29.05 21.95
CA GLU A 446 -21.40 -30.49 22.11
C GLU A 446 -20.52 -31.14 23.17
N PHE A 447 -19.22 -30.79 23.20
CA PHE A 447 -18.30 -31.29 24.22
C PHE A 447 -18.77 -30.90 25.62
N VAL A 448 -19.15 -29.64 25.81
CA VAL A 448 -19.68 -29.18 27.10
C VAL A 448 -20.98 -29.89 27.49
N ALA A 449 -21.88 -30.12 26.53
CA ALA A 449 -23.10 -30.87 26.78
C ALA A 449 -22.80 -32.32 27.22
N LYS A 450 -21.80 -32.98 26.61
CA LYS A 450 -21.35 -34.33 27.00
C LYS A 450 -20.64 -34.38 28.35
N VAL A 451 -19.95 -33.31 28.75
CA VAL A 451 -19.25 -33.22 30.05
C VAL A 451 -20.22 -32.90 31.20
N ALA A 452 -21.33 -32.23 30.89
CA ALA A 452 -22.39 -31.90 31.85
C ALA A 452 -23.39 -33.06 32.08
N ALA A 453 -23.53 -33.97 31.12
CA ALA A 453 -24.27 -35.23 31.24
C ALA A 453 -23.52 -36.25 32.09
#